data_AF-H5X5A8-F1
#
_entry.id   AF-H5X5A8-F1
#
_cell.length_a   1.000
_cell.length_b   1.000
_cell.length_c   1.000
_cell.angle_alpha   90.00
_cell.angle_beta   90.00
_cell.angle_gamma   90.00
#
_symmetry.space_group_name_H-M   'P 1'
#
loop_
_entity.id
_entity.type
_entity.pdbx_description
1 polymer ?
#
loop_
_entity_poly.entity_id
_entity_poly.type
_entity_poly.pdbx_seq_one_letter_code
_entity_poly.pdbx_strand_id
1 'polypeptide(L)'
;MNTATVVTDPERQFLGCVLWMPHTTARAVLSGMRATDMADPMCSHVLQLVIEVVAAGHAPEPVTIYARATTTGHAPGEEGRHRLSRWLADTYGHTVQLPDTAWHLKTVVLEAAWRRALAEHAQRLLHAIDHSPTDVLADLADGTGPADDLWARYRAALAPTTPKEVAA
;
A
#
# COMPACT_ATOMS: atom_id res chain seq x y z
N MET A 1 17.56 -12.30 2.18
CA MET A 1 16.92 -11.10 2.76
C MET A 1 16.98 -11.24 4.28
N ASN A 2 17.30 -10.18 5.01
CA ASN A 2 17.45 -10.25 6.47
C ASN A 2 16.06 -10.33 7.12
N THR A 3 15.80 -11.33 7.96
CA THR A 3 14.51 -11.50 8.65
C THR A 3 14.14 -10.31 9.53
N ALA A 4 15.14 -9.61 10.07
CA ALA A 4 14.94 -8.40 10.89
C ALA A 4 14.19 -7.29 10.14
N THR A 5 14.48 -7.09 8.84
CA THR A 5 13.80 -6.04 8.05
C THR A 5 12.36 -6.40 7.72
N VAL A 6 12.00 -7.70 7.70
CA VAL A 6 10.62 -8.13 7.45
C VAL A 6 9.71 -7.76 8.62
N VAL A 7 10.23 -7.83 9.85
CA VAL A 7 9.45 -7.61 11.07
C VAL A 7 9.27 -6.12 11.38
N THR A 8 10.24 -5.28 11.01
CA THR A 8 10.22 -3.85 11.34
C THR A 8 9.71 -2.95 10.21
N ASP A 9 9.49 -3.49 9.00
CA ASP A 9 8.98 -2.74 7.86
C ASP A 9 7.43 -2.65 7.90
N PRO A 10 6.84 -1.45 8.08
CA PRO A 10 5.40 -1.28 8.15
C PRO A 10 4.65 -1.67 6.88
N GLU A 11 5.21 -1.40 5.69
CA GLU A 11 4.57 -1.72 4.40
C GLU A 11 4.44 -3.24 4.25
N ARG A 12 5.50 -3.94 4.64
CA ARG A 12 5.55 -5.38 4.57
C ARG A 12 4.72 -6.08 5.63
N GLN A 13 4.74 -5.59 6.88
CA GLN A 13 3.85 -6.09 7.92
C GLN A 13 2.38 -5.84 7.56
N PHE A 14 2.04 -4.69 6.95
CA PHE A 14 0.69 -4.40 6.50
C PHE A 14 0.20 -5.44 5.49
N LEU A 15 0.98 -5.67 4.42
CA LEU A 15 0.66 -6.67 3.41
C LEU A 15 0.57 -8.06 4.03
N GLY A 16 1.51 -8.38 4.91
CA GLY A 16 1.47 -9.58 5.73
C GLY A 16 0.14 -9.81 6.43
N CYS A 17 -0.37 -8.80 7.14
CA CYS A 17 -1.66 -8.92 7.82
C CYS A 17 -2.79 -9.13 6.83
N VAL A 18 -2.80 -8.40 5.71
CA VAL A 18 -3.84 -8.49 4.68
C VAL A 18 -3.87 -9.88 4.05
N LEU A 19 -2.73 -10.53 3.81
CA LEU A 19 -2.66 -11.88 3.23
C LEU A 19 -3.34 -12.96 4.09
N TRP A 20 -3.56 -12.70 5.38
CA TRP A 20 -4.25 -13.59 6.32
C TRP A 20 -5.75 -13.30 6.46
N MET A 21 -6.27 -12.27 5.80
CA MET A 21 -7.64 -11.82 6.01
C MET A 21 -8.64 -12.52 5.09
N PRO A 22 -9.87 -12.79 5.59
CA PRO A 22 -11.01 -13.07 4.73
C PRO A 22 -11.26 -11.91 3.76
N HIS A 23 -11.85 -12.23 2.60
CA HIS A 23 -12.15 -11.26 1.54
C HIS A 23 -12.84 -9.98 2.04
N THR A 24 -13.88 -10.11 2.86
CA THR A 24 -14.67 -8.98 3.36
C THR A 24 -13.84 -8.03 4.24
N THR A 25 -13.05 -8.58 5.15
CA THR A 25 -12.16 -7.81 6.02
C THR A 25 -11.04 -7.16 5.22
N ALA A 26 -10.40 -7.90 4.30
CA ALA A 26 -9.38 -7.37 3.41
C ALA A 26 -9.92 -6.19 2.58
N ARG A 27 -11.13 -6.32 2.03
CA ARG A 27 -11.81 -5.26 1.28
C ARG A 27 -12.03 -4.01 2.13
N ALA A 28 -12.46 -4.18 3.38
CA ALA A 28 -12.67 -3.05 4.29
C ALA A 28 -11.35 -2.34 4.60
N VAL A 29 -10.30 -3.10 4.95
CA VAL A 29 -8.96 -2.55 5.25
C VAL A 29 -8.38 -1.83 4.03
N LEU A 30 -8.47 -2.42 2.84
CA LEU A 30 -7.92 -1.85 1.60
C LEU A 30 -8.71 -0.65 1.06
N SER A 31 -9.88 -0.34 1.62
CA SER A 31 -10.70 0.78 1.16
C SER A 31 -9.91 2.09 1.15
N GLY A 32 -9.79 2.72 -0.03
CA GLY A 32 -9.01 3.94 -0.23
C GLY A 32 -7.50 3.75 -0.41
N MET A 33 -6.95 2.54 -0.27
CA MET A 33 -5.53 2.28 -0.55
C MET A 33 -5.27 2.21 -2.05
N ARG A 34 -4.06 2.61 -2.46
CA ARG A 34 -3.53 2.52 -3.83
C ARG A 34 -2.12 1.94 -3.78
N ALA A 35 -1.71 1.25 -4.84
CA ALA A 35 -0.36 0.69 -4.96
C ALA A 35 0.75 1.76 -4.81
N THR A 36 0.49 2.99 -5.26
CA THR A 36 1.40 4.14 -5.16
C THR A 36 1.58 4.67 -3.75
N ASP A 37 0.79 4.19 -2.77
CA ASP A 37 0.98 4.56 -1.36
C ASP A 37 2.21 3.84 -0.77
N MET A 38 2.74 2.81 -1.43
CA MET A 38 3.95 2.09 -1.01
C MET A 38 5.21 2.74 -1.59
N ALA A 39 6.27 2.86 -0.79
CA ALA A 39 7.61 3.25 -1.26
C ALA A 39 8.37 2.07 -1.84
N ASP A 40 8.26 0.89 -1.22
CA ASP A 40 8.97 -0.28 -1.70
C ASP A 40 8.32 -0.80 -3.00
N PRO A 41 9.08 -0.94 -4.10
CA PRO A 41 8.51 -1.38 -5.38
C PRO A 41 7.84 -2.76 -5.33
N MET A 42 8.36 -3.68 -4.50
CA MET A 42 7.75 -5.00 -4.36
C MET A 42 6.46 -4.94 -3.53
N CYS A 43 6.41 -4.13 -2.46
CA CYS A 43 5.20 -3.88 -1.70
C CYS A 43 4.13 -3.20 -2.58
N SER A 44 4.52 -2.20 -3.37
CA SER A 44 3.63 -1.56 -4.35
C SER A 44 3.05 -2.57 -5.34
N HIS A 45 3.91 -3.40 -5.91
CA HIS A 45 3.52 -4.45 -6.86
C HIS A 45 2.55 -5.47 -6.24
N VAL A 46 2.85 -5.97 -5.04
CA VAL A 46 2.00 -6.94 -4.35
C VAL A 46 0.69 -6.29 -3.91
N LEU A 47 0.70 -5.04 -3.42
CA LEU A 47 -0.53 -4.32 -3.08
C LEU A 47 -1.46 -4.20 -4.28
N GLN A 48 -0.92 -3.90 -5.47
CA GLN A 48 -1.70 -3.86 -6.70
C GLN A 48 -2.41 -5.20 -6.96
N LEU A 49 -1.66 -6.32 -6.89
CA LEU A 49 -2.22 -7.66 -7.08
C LEU A 49 -3.28 -8.00 -6.02
N VAL A 50 -3.05 -7.62 -4.77
CA VAL A 50 -3.98 -7.80 -3.65
C VAL A 50 -5.28 -7.04 -3.90
N ILE A 51 -5.20 -5.77 -4.32
CA ILE A 51 -6.37 -4.95 -4.66
C ILE A 51 -7.17 -5.61 -5.79
N GLU A 52 -6.50 -6.10 -6.83
CA GLU A 52 -7.17 -6.79 -7.95
C GLU A 52 -7.87 -8.08 -7.52
N VAL A 53 -7.21 -8.90 -6.71
CA VAL A 53 -7.76 -10.17 -6.21
C VAL A 53 -8.99 -9.93 -5.33
N VAL A 54 -8.91 -8.95 -4.44
CA VAL A 54 -10.03 -8.58 -3.57
C VAL A 54 -11.18 -7.94 -4.36
N ALA A 55 -10.86 -7.12 -5.37
CA ALA A 55 -11.86 -6.56 -6.28
C ALA A 55 -12.60 -7.67 -7.07
N ALA A 56 -11.88 -8.75 -7.42
CA ALA A 56 -12.44 -9.92 -8.08
C ALA A 56 -13.23 -10.87 -7.14
N GLY A 57 -13.40 -10.53 -5.86
CA GLY A 57 -14.22 -11.32 -4.94
C GLY A 57 -13.49 -12.43 -4.19
N HIS A 58 -12.16 -12.47 -4.22
CA HIS A 58 -11.37 -13.54 -3.62
C HIS A 58 -10.56 -13.06 -2.41
N ALA A 59 -10.32 -13.96 -1.45
CA ALA A 59 -9.40 -13.69 -0.35
C ALA A 59 -7.96 -13.55 -0.88
N PRO A 60 -7.18 -12.58 -0.40
CA PRO A 60 -5.83 -12.28 -0.88
C PRO A 60 -4.77 -13.26 -0.34
N GLU A 61 -5.06 -14.56 -0.30
CA GLU A 61 -4.09 -15.57 0.14
C GLU A 61 -2.89 -15.63 -0.82
N PRO A 62 -1.68 -16.01 -0.35
CA PRO A 62 -0.49 -16.10 -1.19
C PRO A 62 -0.69 -16.85 -2.51
N VAL A 63 -1.44 -17.95 -2.48
CA VAL A 63 -1.74 -18.76 -3.67
C VAL A 63 -2.60 -18.00 -4.67
N THR A 64 -3.59 -17.23 -4.21
CA THR A 64 -4.48 -16.43 -5.05
C THR A 64 -3.74 -15.27 -5.68
N ILE A 65 -2.86 -14.60 -4.92
CA ILE A 65 -1.99 -13.53 -5.42
C ILE A 65 -1.04 -14.07 -6.49
N TYR A 66 -0.40 -15.22 -6.23
CA TYR A 66 0.52 -15.85 -7.17
C TYR A 66 -0.19 -16.31 -8.46
N ALA A 67 -1.38 -16.90 -8.34
CA ALA A 67 -2.21 -17.29 -9.48
C ALA A 67 -2.62 -16.06 -10.31
N ARG A 68 -3.00 -14.96 -9.67
CA ARG A 68 -3.28 -13.69 -10.35
C ARG A 68 -2.04 -13.19 -11.10
N ALA A 69 -0.89 -13.12 -10.43
CA ALA A 69 0.33 -12.59 -11.03
C ALA A 69 0.82 -13.40 -12.24
N THR A 70 0.66 -14.72 -12.20
CA THR A 70 1.06 -15.59 -13.31
C THR A 70 0.10 -15.52 -14.49
N THR A 71 -1.21 -15.41 -14.23
CA THR A 71 -2.24 -15.33 -15.29
C THR A 71 -2.26 -13.98 -16.02
N THR A 72 -1.91 -12.89 -15.35
CA THR A 72 -1.88 -11.54 -15.95
C THR A 72 -0.49 -11.10 -16.43
N GLY A 73 0.52 -11.96 -16.32
CA GLY A 73 1.88 -11.65 -16.77
C GLY A 73 2.68 -10.73 -15.85
N HIS A 74 2.19 -10.48 -14.63
CA HIS A 74 2.87 -9.71 -13.59
C HIS A 74 4.05 -10.46 -12.93
N ALA A 75 4.19 -11.77 -13.16
CA ALA A 75 5.37 -12.56 -12.80
C ALA A 75 5.95 -13.26 -14.05
N PRO A 76 6.63 -12.53 -14.94
CA PRO A 76 7.16 -13.10 -16.18
C PRO A 76 8.39 -13.97 -15.92
N GLY A 77 8.45 -15.12 -16.60
CA GLY A 77 9.57 -16.06 -16.51
C GLY A 77 9.70 -16.77 -15.15
N GLU A 78 10.66 -17.69 -15.07
CA GLU A 78 10.89 -18.51 -13.88
C GLU A 78 11.45 -17.69 -12.70
N GLU A 79 12.38 -16.78 -12.99
CA GLU A 79 13.00 -15.92 -11.97
C GLU A 79 11.99 -14.96 -11.33
N GLY A 80 11.09 -14.34 -12.11
CA GLY A 80 10.04 -13.47 -11.58
C GLY A 80 9.07 -14.21 -10.66
N ARG A 81 8.67 -15.43 -11.07
CA ARG A 81 7.83 -16.33 -10.28
C ARG A 81 8.49 -16.75 -8.98
N HIS A 82 9.76 -17.15 -9.04
CA HIS A 82 10.53 -17.55 -7.85
C HIS A 82 10.73 -16.41 -6.87
N ARG A 83 10.99 -15.20 -7.37
CA ARG A 83 11.12 -14.01 -6.55
C ARG A 83 9.82 -13.67 -5.83
N LEU A 84 8.70 -13.68 -6.55
CA LEU A 84 7.39 -13.40 -5.98
C LEU A 84 6.99 -14.47 -4.95
N SER A 85 7.16 -15.76 -5.27
CA SER A 85 6.79 -16.85 -4.37
C SER A 85 7.59 -16.81 -3.06
N ARG A 86 8.91 -16.55 -3.13
CA ARG A 86 9.75 -16.36 -1.95
C ARG A 86 9.31 -15.14 -1.13
N TRP A 87 9.06 -14.01 -1.80
CA TRP A 87 8.61 -12.80 -1.10
C TRP A 87 7.29 -13.03 -0.35
N LEU A 88 6.32 -13.68 -0.99
CA LEU A 88 5.03 -14.01 -0.40
C LEU A 88 5.19 -14.96 0.80
N ALA A 89 6.00 -16.02 0.66
CA ALA A 89 6.25 -16.96 1.74
C ALA A 89 6.92 -16.29 2.94
N ASP A 90 7.96 -15.49 2.70
CA ASP A 90 8.69 -14.77 3.74
C ASP A 90 7.76 -13.78 4.48
N THR A 91 6.99 -12.98 3.73
CA THR A 91 6.08 -11.98 4.31
C THR A 91 4.97 -12.67 5.12
N TYR A 92 4.29 -13.65 4.53
CA TYR A 92 3.21 -14.39 5.17
C TYR A 92 3.64 -15.11 6.46
N GLY A 93 4.85 -15.67 6.46
CA GLY A 93 5.40 -16.43 7.60
C GLY A 93 5.93 -15.59 8.76
N HIS A 94 6.27 -14.32 8.55
CA HIS A 94 6.89 -13.46 9.58
C HIS A 94 6.00 -12.27 10.00
N THR A 95 4.71 -12.34 9.71
CA THR A 95 3.75 -11.31 10.09
C THR A 95 3.19 -11.56 11.48
N VAL A 96 3.09 -10.50 12.29
CA VAL A 96 2.36 -10.55 13.56
C VAL A 96 0.84 -10.65 13.31
N GLN A 97 0.23 -11.74 13.77
CA GLN A 97 -1.20 -12.00 13.60
C GLN A 97 -2.04 -11.38 14.71
N LEU A 98 -2.25 -10.07 14.63
CA LEU A 98 -3.16 -9.35 15.53
C LEU A 98 -4.27 -8.67 14.71
N PRO A 99 -5.56 -8.89 15.05
CA PRO A 99 -6.69 -8.45 14.22
C PRO A 99 -6.69 -6.96 13.86
N ASP A 100 -6.29 -6.10 14.80
CA ASP A 100 -6.36 -4.64 14.62
C ASP A 100 -5.09 -4.04 14.00
N THR A 101 -4.02 -4.83 13.89
CA THR A 101 -2.71 -4.34 13.43
C THR A 101 -2.74 -3.85 11.99
N ALA A 102 -3.53 -4.48 11.10
CA ALA A 102 -3.63 -4.03 9.71
C ALA A 102 -4.24 -2.62 9.59
N TRP A 103 -5.24 -2.30 10.41
CA TRP A 103 -5.86 -0.98 10.44
C TRP A 103 -4.88 0.08 10.93
N HIS A 104 -4.13 -0.23 11.99
CA HIS A 104 -3.06 0.64 12.46
C HIS A 104 -1.98 0.82 11.39
N LEU A 105 -1.46 -0.25 10.81
CA LEU A 105 -0.41 -0.18 9.81
C LEU A 105 -0.86 0.55 8.54
N LYS A 106 -2.14 0.47 8.16
CA LYS A 106 -2.72 1.30 7.11
C LYS A 106 -2.51 2.79 7.39
N THR A 107 -2.79 3.24 8.63
CA THR A 107 -2.58 4.65 9.01
C THR A 107 -1.11 5.05 8.90
N VAL A 108 -0.20 4.16 9.31
CA VAL A 108 1.25 4.38 9.23
C VAL A 108 1.72 4.51 7.77
N VAL A 109 1.26 3.61 6.89
CA VAL A 109 1.59 3.64 5.45
C VAL A 109 1.08 4.92 4.80
N LEU A 110 -0.17 5.30 5.05
CA LEU A 110 -0.76 6.53 4.49
C LEU A 110 -0.07 7.80 5.00
N GLU A 111 0.32 7.85 6.28
CA GLU A 111 1.11 8.96 6.82
C GLU A 111 2.46 9.07 6.10
N ALA A 112 3.17 7.95 5.95
CA ALA A 112 4.45 7.93 5.26
C ALA A 112 4.32 8.37 3.79
N ALA A 113 3.30 7.87 3.08
CA ALA A 113 2.99 8.26 1.71
C ALA A 113 2.71 9.76 1.59
N TRP A 114 1.91 10.32 2.50
CA TRP A 114 1.63 11.76 2.54
C TRP A 114 2.90 12.60 2.75
N ARG A 115 3.74 12.20 3.71
CA ARG A 115 5.03 12.88 3.96
C ARG A 115 5.95 12.84 2.74
N ARG A 116 6.02 11.71 2.02
CA ARG A 116 6.78 11.59 0.76
C ARG A 116 6.22 12.53 -0.32
N ALA A 117 4.90 12.54 -0.51
CA ALA A 117 4.26 13.41 -1.51
C ALA A 117 4.53 14.90 -1.24
N LEU A 118 4.49 15.32 0.03
CA LEU A 118 4.87 16.68 0.43
C LEU A 118 6.34 16.99 0.14
N ALA A 119 7.25 16.07 0.48
CA ALA A 119 8.68 16.26 0.22
C ALA A 119 8.97 16.38 -1.29
N GLU A 120 8.38 15.51 -2.12
CA GLU A 120 8.52 15.55 -3.58
C GLU A 120 7.95 16.85 -4.18
N HIS A 121 6.81 17.33 -3.66
CA HIS A 121 6.24 18.60 -4.09
C HIS A 121 7.14 19.79 -3.72
N ALA A 122 7.65 19.83 -2.49
CA ALA A 122 8.59 20.85 -2.05
C ALA A 122 9.88 20.84 -2.87
N GLN A 123 10.43 19.67 -3.20
CA GLN A 123 11.60 19.54 -4.07
C GLN A 123 11.35 20.08 -5.48
N ARG A 124 10.17 19.80 -6.06
CA ARG A 124 9.78 20.35 -7.36
C ARG A 124 9.70 21.87 -7.31
N LEU A 125 9.10 22.44 -6.26
CA LEU A 125 9.04 23.88 -6.05
C LEU A 125 10.43 24.50 -5.95
N LEU A 126 11.30 23.96 -5.09
CA LEU A 126 12.67 24.44 -4.92
C LEU A 126 13.46 24.42 -6.22
N HIS A 127 13.32 23.35 -7.02
CA HIS A 127 13.98 23.26 -8.31
C HIS A 127 13.44 24.29 -9.32
N ALA A 128 12.15 24.59 -9.28
CA ALA A 128 11.52 25.50 -10.22
C ALA A 128 11.83 26.98 -9.94
N ILE A 129 12.01 27.37 -8.67
CA ILE A 129 12.16 28.78 -8.23
C ILE A 129 13.23 29.53 -9.01
N ASP A 130 14.36 28.90 -9.30
CA ASP A 130 15.49 29.59 -9.93
C ASP A 130 15.34 29.75 -11.45
N HIS A 131 14.48 28.95 -12.09
CA HIS A 131 14.52 28.74 -13.55
C HIS A 131 13.17 28.84 -14.25
N SER A 132 12.08 28.97 -13.48
CA SER A 132 10.72 28.93 -14.02
C SER A 132 10.06 30.31 -14.02
N PRO A 133 9.23 30.61 -15.03
CA PRO A 133 8.34 31.77 -15.04
C PRO A 133 7.40 31.81 -13.80
N THR A 134 6.99 33.01 -13.40
CA THR A 134 6.18 33.22 -12.18
C THR A 134 4.79 32.58 -12.24
N ASP A 135 4.16 32.54 -13.41
CA ASP A 135 2.89 31.84 -13.65
C ASP A 135 3.02 30.32 -13.43
N VAL A 136 4.10 29.72 -13.93
CA VAL A 136 4.42 28.31 -13.68
C VAL A 136 4.67 28.04 -12.19
N LEU A 137 5.30 28.96 -11.47
CA LEU A 137 5.51 28.85 -10.02
C LEU A 137 4.19 28.95 -9.25
N ALA A 138 3.26 29.80 -9.67
CA ALA A 138 1.93 29.90 -9.07
C ALA A 138 1.15 28.59 -9.23
N ASP A 139 1.09 28.05 -10.45
CA ASP A 139 0.44 26.77 -10.73
C ASP A 139 1.08 25.61 -9.94
N LEU A 140 2.41 25.60 -9.84
CA LEU A 140 3.11 24.58 -9.08
C LEU A 140 2.87 24.70 -7.58
N ALA A 141 2.76 25.92 -7.04
CA ALA A 141 2.47 26.16 -5.62
C ALA A 141 1.06 25.71 -5.23
N ASP A 142 0.09 25.86 -6.14
CA ASP A 142 -1.29 25.41 -5.95
C ASP A 142 -1.47 23.89 -6.22
N GLY A 143 -0.46 23.24 -6.82
CA GLY A 143 -0.47 21.83 -7.24
C GLY A 143 -0.33 20.80 -6.12
N THR A 144 -0.98 20.99 -4.97
CA THR A 144 -0.91 20.09 -3.79
C THR A 144 -1.89 18.90 -3.84
N GLY A 145 -2.73 18.81 -4.87
CA GLY A 145 -3.82 17.82 -4.97
C GLY A 145 -3.47 16.37 -4.58
N PRO A 146 -2.33 15.78 -5.01
CA PRO A 146 -1.94 14.44 -4.59
C PRO A 146 -1.69 14.32 -3.07
N ALA A 147 -1.10 15.33 -2.44
CA ALA A 147 -0.89 15.37 -1.00
C ALA A 147 -2.21 15.58 -0.26
N ASP A 148 -3.12 16.38 -0.80
CA ASP A 148 -4.45 16.61 -0.21
C ASP A 148 -5.31 15.35 -0.24
N ASP A 149 -5.29 14.59 -1.34
CA ASP A 149 -5.94 13.27 -1.45
C ASP A 149 -5.38 12.28 -0.43
N LEU A 150 -4.05 12.19 -0.30
CA LEU A 150 -3.40 11.35 0.72
C LEU A 150 -3.78 11.77 2.15
N TRP A 151 -3.83 13.07 2.42
CA TRP A 151 -4.26 13.59 3.71
C TRP A 151 -5.70 13.20 4.03
N ALA A 152 -6.62 13.38 3.09
CA ALA A 152 -8.02 12.99 3.26
C ALA A 152 -8.16 11.49 3.56
N ARG A 153 -7.42 10.64 2.83
CA ARG A 153 -7.41 9.19 3.05
C ARG A 153 -6.79 8.80 4.40
N TYR A 154 -5.70 9.44 4.80
CA TYR A 154 -5.10 9.27 6.14
C TYR A 154 -6.08 9.63 7.26
N ARG A 155 -6.76 10.78 7.14
CA ARG A 155 -7.76 11.23 8.11
C ARG A 155 -8.95 10.27 8.20
N ALA A 156 -9.41 9.74 7.08
CA ALA A 156 -10.44 8.71 7.05
C ALA A 156 -9.98 7.41 7.73
N ALA A 157 -8.71 7.02 7.57
CA ALA A 157 -8.15 5.82 8.21
C ALA A 157 -7.95 5.98 9.73
N LEU A 158 -7.75 7.20 10.23
CA LEU A 158 -7.71 7.51 11.67
C LEU A 158 -9.09 7.50 12.33
N ALA A 159 -10.16 7.69 11.56
CA ALA A 159 -11.50 7.68 12.11
C ALA A 159 -11.80 6.27 12.67
N PRO A 160 -12.30 6.16 13.92
CA PRO A 160 -12.64 4.86 14.46
C PRO A 160 -13.66 4.18 13.54
N THR A 161 -13.31 3.02 13.00
CA THR A 161 -14.26 2.13 12.35
C THR A 161 -15.21 1.64 13.44
N THR A 162 -16.31 2.36 13.67
CA THR A 162 -17.40 1.90 14.53
C THR A 162 -17.74 0.48 14.12
N PRO A 163 -17.59 -0.53 14.99
CA PRO A 163 -18.05 -1.87 14.70
C PRO A 163 -19.57 -1.82 14.69
N LYS A 164 -20.18 -1.62 13.51
CA LYS A 164 -21.58 -1.97 13.32
C LYS A 164 -21.62 -3.48 13.12
N GLU A 165 -22.00 -4.17 14.19
CA GLU A 165 -22.72 -5.45 14.21
C GLU A 165 -22.55 -6.30 12.94
N VAL A 166 -21.44 -7.03 12.84
CA VAL A 166 -21.38 -8.27 12.04
C VAL A 166 -21.55 -9.43 13.02
N ALA A 167 -22.73 -9.46 13.64
CA ALA A 167 -23.22 -10.56 14.44
C ALA A 167 -24.75 -10.52 14.43
N ALA A 168 -25.33 -10.97 13.31
CA ALA A 168 -26.68 -11.52 13.20
C ALA A 168 -26.77 -12.38 11.94
#